data_AF-A0A348YNZ1-F1
#
_entry.id   AF-A0A348YNZ1-F1
#
_cell.length_a   1.000
_cell.length_b   1.000
_cell.length_c   1.000
_cell.angle_alpha   90.00
_cell.angle_beta   90.00
_cell.angle_gamma   90.00
#
_symmetry.space_group_name_H-M   'P 1'
#
loop_
_entity.id
_entity.type
_entity.pdbx_description
1 polymer ?
#
loop_
_entity_poly.entity_id
_entity_poly.type
_entity_poly.pdbx_seq_one_letter_code
_entity_poly.pdbx_strand_id
1 'polypeptide(L)' 'MPVFKELAYKIRRHEEHILNTIDSKLSNARVESINNKIKLFIRKAYGFKNIQNLLDMILLGCSNILIPLPNRGGNGLKVA' A
#
# COMPACT_ATOMS: atom_id res chain seq x y z
N MET A 1 8.06 -36.20 -3.93
CA MET A 1 8.35 -34.76 -3.69
C MET A 1 7.16 -34.06 -3.02
N PRO A 2 6.92 -34.29 -1.72
CA PRO A 2 5.77 -33.72 -1.00
C PRO A 2 5.88 -32.20 -0.75
N VAL A 3 7.11 -31.66 -0.72
CA VAL A 3 7.40 -30.26 -0.35
C VAL A 3 6.75 -29.23 -1.29
N PHE A 4 6.62 -29.52 -2.57
CA PHE A 4 6.05 -28.59 -3.56
C PHE A 4 4.54 -28.76 -3.75
N LYS A 5 3.93 -29.79 -3.14
CA LYS A 5 2.53 -30.12 -3.35
C LYS A 5 1.61 -28.99 -2.83
N GLU A 6 1.90 -28.46 -1.65
CA GLU A 6 1.13 -27.35 -1.06
C GLU A 6 1.30 -26.04 -1.85
N LEU A 7 2.53 -25.75 -2.27
CA LEU A 7 2.82 -24.57 -3.09
C LEU A 7 2.06 -24.63 -4.42
N ALA A 8 2.06 -25.78 -5.10
CA ALA A 8 1.34 -25.96 -6.35
C ALA A 8 -0.18 -25.73 -6.18
N TYR A 9 -0.77 -26.26 -5.10
CA TYR A 9 -2.19 -25.99 -4.82
C TYR A 9 -2.47 -24.52 -4.52
N LYS A 10 -1.56 -23.82 -3.83
CA LYS A 10 -1.70 -22.40 -3.54
C LYS A 10 -1.59 -21.55 -4.82
N ILE A 11 -0.66 -21.88 -5.71
CA ILE A 11 -0.51 -21.21 -7.02
C ILE A 11 -1.79 -21.39 -7.83
N ARG A 12 -2.30 -22.63 -7.95
CA ARG A 12 -3.55 -22.91 -8.68
C ARG A 12 -4.76 -22.18 -8.11
N ARG A 13 -4.84 -22.01 -6.79
CA ARG A 13 -5.93 -21.29 -6.13
C ARG A 13 -5.94 -19.79 -6.44
N HIS A 14 -4.77 -19.20 -6.71
CA HIS A 14 -4.60 -17.76 -6.91
C HIS A 14 -4.14 -17.40 -8.32
N GLU A 15 -4.27 -18.32 -9.28
CA GLU A 15 -3.78 -18.17 -10.66
C GLU A 15 -4.30 -16.89 -11.32
N GLU A 16 -5.60 -16.61 -11.20
CA GLU A 16 -6.22 -15.40 -11.74
C GLU A 16 -5.56 -14.11 -11.19
N HIS A 17 -5.34 -14.05 -9.87
CA HIS A 17 -4.70 -12.88 -9.26
C HIS A 17 -3.23 -12.73 -9.68
N ILE A 18 -2.52 -13.84 -9.90
CA ILE A 18 -1.14 -13.84 -10.40
C ILE A 18 -1.11 -13.26 -11.81
N LEU A 19 -2.00 -13.71 -12.70
CA LEU A 19 -2.13 -13.19 -14.05
C LEU A 19 -2.46 -11.69 -14.05
N ASN A 20 -3.45 -11.27 -13.25
CA ASN A 20 -3.80 -9.85 -13.09
C ASN A 20 -2.62 -9.00 -12.57
N THR A 21 -1.77 -9.57 -11.71
CA THR A 21 -0.58 -8.87 -11.21
C THR A 21 0.47 -8.68 -12.30
N ILE A 22 0.66 -9.69 -13.18
CA ILE A 22 1.55 -9.59 -14.34
C ILE A 22 1.04 -8.51 -15.30
N ASP A 23 -0.27 -8.48 -15.56
CA ASP A 23 -0.90 -7.47 -16.41
C ASP A 23 -0.79 -6.05 -15.85
N SER A 24 -0.78 -5.90 -14.52
CA SER A 24 -0.60 -4.60 -13.85
C SER A 24 0.76 -3.95 -14.11
N LYS A 25 1.78 -4.73 -14.52
CA LYS A 25 3.17 -4.30 -14.76
C LYS A 25 3.83 -3.58 -13.57
N LEU A 26 3.30 -3.76 -12.36
CA LEU A 26 3.89 -3.19 -11.15
C LEU A 26 5.16 -3.94 -10.79
N SER A 27 6.25 -3.21 -10.58
CA SER A 27 7.49 -3.81 -10.11
C SER A 27 7.37 -4.26 -8.66
N ASN A 28 7.94 -5.44 -8.34
CA ASN A 28 7.97 -5.93 -6.97
C ASN A 28 8.63 -4.91 -6.01
N ALA A 29 9.67 -4.21 -6.47
CA ALA A 29 10.32 -3.14 -5.72
C ALA A 29 9.37 -2.00 -5.33
N ARG A 30 8.44 -1.62 -6.23
CA ARG A 30 7.42 -0.60 -5.94
C ARG A 30 6.36 -1.09 -4.96
N VAL A 31 5.94 -2.35 -5.07
CA VAL A 31 5.00 -2.96 -4.12
C VAL A 31 5.64 -3.04 -2.72
N GLU A 32 6.88 -3.50 -2.63
CA GLU A 32 7.63 -3.60 -1.37
C GLU A 32 7.89 -2.23 -0.74
N SER A 33 8.18 -1.19 -1.52
CA SER A 33 8.38 0.16 -0.98
C SER A 33 7.10 0.71 -0.35
N ILE A 34 5.94 0.48 -0.98
CA ILE A 34 4.63 0.84 -0.42
C ILE A 34 4.32 0.02 0.84
N ASN A 35 4.58 -1.29 0.82
CA ASN A 35 4.38 -2.15 1.98
C ASN A 35 5.23 -1.69 3.18
N ASN A 36 6.48 -1.29 2.95
CA ASN A 36 7.34 -0.77 4.00
C ASN A 36 6.84 0.58 4.55
N LYS A 37 6.32 1.46 3.68
CA LYS A 37 5.70 2.72 4.09
C LYS A 37 4.47 2.49 4.97
N ILE A 38 3.61 1.53 4.60
CA ILE A 38 2.44 1.12 5.41
C ILE A 38 2.89 0.56 6.77
N LYS A 39 3.90 -0.31 6.81
CA LYS A 39 4.46 -0.83 8.08
C LYS A 39 4.97 0.30 8.99
N LEU A 40 5.52 1.39 8.44
CA LEU A 40 5.92 2.56 9.23
C LEU A 40 4.69 3.30 9.77
N PHE A 41 3.64 3.46 8.97
CA PHE A 41 2.38 4.06 9.41
C PHE A 41 1.71 3.26 10.52
N ILE A 42 1.69 1.93 10.44
CA ILE A 42 1.16 1.06 11.51
C ILE A 42 1.90 1.31 12.82
N ARG A 43 3.24 1.43 12.80
CA ARG A 43 4.03 1.73 14.00
C ARG A 43 3.71 3.11 14.57
N LYS A 44 3.52 4.11 13.70
CA LYS A 44 3.14 5.48 14.12
C LYS A 44 1.72 5.56 14.68
N ALA A 45 0.81 4.73 14.19
CA ALA A 45 -0.57 4.65 14.66
C ALA A 45 -0.73 3.87 15.97
N TYR A 46 0.36 3.36 16.55
CA TYR A 46 0.29 2.69 17.84
C TYR A 46 -0.27 3.65 18.89
N GLY A 47 -1.41 3.29 19.50
CA GLY A 47 -2.15 4.16 20.42
C GLY A 47 -3.34 4.90 19.80
N PHE A 48 -3.60 4.76 18.49
CA PHE A 48 -4.84 5.24 17.90
C PHE A 48 -6.03 4.44 18.44
N LYS A 49 -7.05 5.16 18.94
CA LYS A 49 -8.29 4.53 19.42
C LYS A 49 -9.19 4.01 18.29
N ASN A 50 -9.07 4.57 17.09
CA ASN A 50 -9.88 4.23 15.93
C ASN A 50 -8.99 3.82 14.75
N ILE A 51 -9.30 2.68 14.12
CA ILE A 51 -8.63 2.20 12.92
C ILE A 51 -8.79 3.15 11.73
N GLN A 52 -9.88 3.92 11.69
CA GLN A 52 -10.10 4.92 10.63
C GLN A 52 -8.96 5.94 10.59
N ASN A 53 -8.42 6.35 11.73
CA ASN A 53 -7.30 7.29 11.80
C ASN A 53 -6.02 6.72 11.17
N LEU A 54 -5.81 5.40 11.26
CA LEU A 54 -4.69 4.72 10.58
C LEU A 54 -4.93 4.70 9.07
N LEU A 55 -6.14 4.38 8.63
CA LEU A 55 -6.51 4.36 7.21
C LEU A 55 -6.35 5.76 6.59
N ASP A 56 -6.82 6.79 7.28
CA ASP A 56 -6.68 8.19 6.83
C ASP A 56 -5.19 8.57 6.72
N MET A 57 -4.37 8.21 7.71
CA MET A 57 -2.92 8.47 7.65
C MET A 57 -2.24 7.73 6.47
N ILE A 58 -2.62 6.48 6.19
CA ILE A 58 -2.11 5.75 5.02
C ILE A 58 -2.58 6.43 3.73
N LEU A 59 -3.85 6.84 3.65
CA LEU A 59 -4.42 7.51 2.48
C LEU A 59 -3.68 8.82 2.19
N LEU A 60 -3.45 9.64 3.21
CA LEU A 60 -2.69 10.89 3.13
C LEU A 60 -1.23 10.64 2.72
N GLY A 61 -0.62 9.59 3.26
CA GLY A 61 0.80 9.32 3.07
C GLY A 61 1.14 8.62 1.75
N CYS A 62 0.28 7.73 1.27
CA CYS A 62 0.54 6.89 0.10
C CYS A 62 -0.16 7.37 -1.17
N SER A 63 -1.14 8.26 -1.07
CA SER A 63 -1.87 8.78 -2.24
C SER A 63 -1.33 10.13 -2.69
N ASN A 64 -1.58 10.48 -3.95
CA ASN A 64 -1.28 11.81 -4.48
C ASN A 64 -2.43 12.81 -4.21
N ILE A 65 -3.08 12.69 -3.04
CA ILE A 65 -4.21 13.55 -2.68
C ILE A 65 -3.65 14.86 -2.14
N LEU A 66 -4.00 15.96 -2.81
CA LEU A 66 -3.70 17.30 -2.33
C LEU A 66 -4.80 17.74 -1.37
N ILE A 67 -4.47 17.87 -0.09
CA ILE A 67 -5.40 18.44 0.90
C ILE A 67 -5.01 19.88 1.19
N PRO A 68 -5.88 20.86 0.91
CA PRO A 68 -5.67 22.23 1.33
C PRO A 68 -5.84 22.31 2.84
N LEU A 69 -4.71 22.39 3.56
CA LEU A 69 -4.74 22.54 5.01
C LEU A 69 -5.15 23.98 5.38
N PRO A 70 -6.10 24.15 6.32
CA PRO A 70 -6.48 25.48 6.80
C PRO A 70 -5.23 26.20 7.35
N ASN A 71 -5.07 27.47 6.99
CA ASN A 71 -3.92 28.34 7.33
C ASN A 71 -2.55 27.94 6.72
N ARG A 72 -2.49 27.04 5.73
CA ARG A 72 -1.24 26.73 5.02
C ARG A 72 -1.22 27.14 3.54
N GLY A 73 -2.10 28.05 3.15
CA GLY A 73 -2.11 28.64 1.80
C GLY A 73 -2.21 27.58 0.71
N GLY A 74 -3.41 27.10 0.43
CA GLY A 74 -3.64 26.24 -0.73
C GLY A 74 -3.47 27.03 -2.02
N ASN A 75 -2.25 27.20 -2.50
CA ASN A 75 -1.95 27.75 -3.82
C ASN A 75 -0.68 27.12 -4.39
N GLY A 76 -0.86 26.27 -5.41
CA GLY A 76 0.10 26.05 -6.50
C GLY A 76 1.31 25.15 -6.22
N LEU A 77 1.41 24.08 -7.02
CA LEU A 77 2.61 23.31 -7.40
C LEU A 77 3.89 23.50 -6.57
N LYS A 78 4.35 22.40 -5.95
CA LYS A 78 5.78 22.03 -5.98
C LYS A 78 5.90 20.55 -6.25
N VAL A 79 5.84 20.19 -7.54
CA VAL A 79 6.37 18.92 -8.03
C VAL A 79 7.88 19.11 -8.07
N ALA A 80 8.59 18.42 -7.18
CA ALA A 80 10.02 18.16 -7.30
C ALA A 80 10.20 16.80 -7.97
#